data_AF-A0AAQ0M6B5-F1
#
_entry.id   AF-A0AAQ0M6B5-F1
#
_cell.length_a   1.000
_cell.length_b   1.000
_cell.length_c   1.000
_cell.angle_alpha   90.00
_cell.angle_beta   90.00
_cell.angle_gamma   90.00
#
_symmetry.space_group_name_H-M   'P 1'
#
loop_
_entity.id
_entity.type
_entity.pdbx_description
1 polymer ?
#
loop_
_entity_poly.entity_id
_entity_poly.type
_entity_poly.pdbx_seq_one_letter_code
_entity_poly.pdbx_strand_id
1 'polypeptide(L)'
;MDRTRIVRGVLISIILGLLFFFLNQTQSTYTTTELLLRSILVAIVFAILYFVVFTLLSHDTRKRIYGPPLLIGIILGILVGQWLAHALVGLAIGVAIGLIVGAIRQRFFKE
;
A
#
# COMPACT_ATOMS: atom_id res chain seq x y z
N MET A 1 -13.03 -8.11 14.46
CA MET A 1 -11.73 -7.46 14.17
C MET A 1 -11.30 -6.76 15.45
N ASP A 2 -10.18 -7.17 16.05
CA ASP A 2 -9.77 -6.62 17.35
C ASP A 2 -9.47 -5.12 17.23
N ARG A 3 -10.09 -4.31 18.09
CA ARG A 3 -9.89 -2.85 18.14
C ARG A 3 -8.41 -2.46 18.12
N THR A 4 -7.59 -3.20 18.87
CA THR A 4 -6.14 -2.98 18.99
C THR A 4 -5.40 -3.07 17.66
N ARG A 5 -5.84 -3.94 16.74
CA ARG A 5 -5.20 -4.10 15.42
C ARG A 5 -5.59 -2.96 14.49
N ILE A 6 -6.87 -2.57 14.48
CA ILE A 6 -7.36 -1.41 13.71
C ILE A 6 -6.57 -0.15 14.08
N VAL A 7 -6.44 0.10 15.39
CA VAL A 7 -5.72 1.27 15.91
C VAL A 7 -4.25 1.25 15.48
N ARG A 8 -3.58 0.09 15.52
CA ARG A 8 -2.19 -0.05 15.04
C ARG A 8 -2.05 0.23 13.54
N GLY A 9 -2.97 -0.27 12.72
CA GLY A 9 -2.96 -0.01 11.28
C GLY A 9 -3.14 1.46 10.93
N VAL A 10 -4.10 2.11 11.58
CA VAL A 10 -4.34 3.56 11.44
C VAL A 10 -3.10 4.33 11.88
N LEU A 11 -2.51 4.01 13.04
CA LEU A 11 -1.26 4.64 13.51
C LEU A 11 -0.12 4.51 12.50
N ILE A 12 0.12 3.31 11.95
CA ILE A 12 1.17 3.07 10.96
C ILE A 12 0.92 3.88 9.68
N SER A 13 -0.33 3.95 9.21
CA SER A 13 -0.68 4.74 8.01
C SER A 13 -0.44 6.23 8.20
N ILE A 14 -0.75 6.76 9.39
CA ILE A 14 -0.50 8.16 9.76
C ILE A 14 1.00 8.43 9.86
N ILE A 15 1.75 7.55 10.53
CA ILE A 15 3.22 7.67 10.66
C ILE A 15 3.88 7.66 9.28
N LEU A 16 3.45 6.78 8.36
CA LEU A 16 3.98 6.73 7.00
C LEU A 16 3.63 7.97 6.18
N GLY A 17 2.40 8.48 6.29
CA GLY A 17 2.01 9.74 5.66
C GLY A 17 2.84 10.93 6.15
N LEU A 18 3.08 11.01 7.47
CA LEU A 18 3.95 12.03 8.07
C LEU A 18 5.40 11.88 7.62
N LEU A 19 5.96 10.67 7.61
CA LEU A 19 7.31 10.41 7.11
C LEU A 19 7.44 10.85 5.65
N PHE A 20 6.48 10.50 4.79
CA PHE A 20 6.47 10.93 3.41
C PHE A 20 6.45 12.45 3.29
N PHE A 21 5.64 13.14 4.10
CA PHE A 21 5.60 14.60 4.15
C PHE A 21 6.96 15.19 4.51
N PHE A 22 7.55 14.79 5.64
CA PHE A 22 8.82 15.35 6.11
C PHE A 22 10.00 15.03 5.18
N LEU A 23 10.05 13.81 4.62
CA LEU A 23 11.12 13.42 3.69
C LEU A 23 11.04 14.18 2.37
N ASN A 24 9.83 14.47 1.87
CA ASN A 24 9.70 15.19 0.61
C ASN A 24 9.75 16.71 0.80
N GLN A 25 9.44 17.25 1.99
CA GLN A 25 9.48 18.70 2.22
C GLN A 25 10.87 19.31 2.05
N THR A 26 11.92 18.54 2.35
CA THR A 26 13.32 18.96 2.22
C THR A 26 13.87 18.87 0.80
N GLN A 27 13.16 18.17 -0.11
CA GLN A 27 13.63 17.86 -1.47
C GLN A 27 12.68 18.36 -2.58
N SER A 28 11.47 18.80 -2.25
CA SER A 28 10.43 19.06 -3.23
C SER A 28 10.49 20.48 -3.83
N THR A 29 10.39 20.56 -5.16
CA THR A 29 10.05 21.78 -5.91
C THR A 29 8.57 22.17 -5.79
N TYR A 30 7.76 21.32 -5.15
CA TYR A 30 6.31 21.48 -5.01
C TYR A 30 5.94 22.44 -3.90
N THR A 31 4.80 23.13 -4.05
CA THR A 31 4.25 23.98 -2.99
C THR A 31 3.83 23.15 -1.78
N THR A 32 3.88 23.75 -0.58
CA THR A 32 3.57 23.06 0.69
C THR A 32 2.18 22.42 0.67
N THR A 33 1.20 23.04 0.00
CA THR A 33 -0.17 22.54 -0.15
C THR A 33 -0.23 21.26 -0.99
N GLU A 34 0.51 21.22 -2.11
CA GLU A 34 0.55 20.04 -2.99
C GLU A 34 1.23 18.86 -2.30
N LEU A 35 2.29 19.13 -1.55
CA LEU A 35 3.00 18.14 -0.74
C LEU A 35 2.07 17.51 0.31
N LEU A 36 1.29 18.34 1.00
CA LEU A 36 0.34 17.92 2.03
C LEU A 36 -0.74 17.01 1.45
N LEU A 37 -1.28 17.37 0.29
CA LEU A 37 -2.29 16.58 -0.42
C LEU A 37 -1.75 15.20 -0.81
N ARG A 38 -0.51 15.15 -1.33
CA ARG A 38 0.16 13.89 -1.67
C ARG A 38 0.41 13.03 -0.44
N SER A 39 0.82 13.61 0.68
CA SER A 39 1.03 12.88 1.94
C SER A 39 -0.25 12.28 2.51
N ILE A 40 -1.37 13.01 2.42
CA ILE A 40 -2.69 12.48 2.80
C ILE A 40 -3.07 11.31 1.89
N LEU A 41 -2.86 11.44 0.58
CA LEU A 41 -3.07 10.34 -0.37
C LEU A 41 -2.24 9.10 -0.01
N VAL A 42 -0.96 9.27 0.33
CA VAL A 42 -0.11 8.15 0.79
C VAL A 42 -0.68 7.51 2.05
N ALA A 43 -1.09 8.30 3.04
CA ALA A 43 -1.67 7.79 4.28
C ALA A 43 -2.93 6.96 4.01
N ILE A 44 -3.83 7.46 3.15
CA ILE A 44 -5.05 6.76 2.75
C ILE A 44 -4.72 5.45 2.02
N VAL A 45 -3.77 5.48 1.08
CA VAL A 45 -3.36 4.28 0.35
C VAL A 45 -2.79 3.23 1.28
N PHE A 46 -1.96 3.61 2.26
CA PHE A 46 -1.43 2.69 3.27
C PHE A 46 -2.51 2.17 4.21
N ALA A 47 -3.50 2.98 4.58
CA ALA A 47 -4.64 2.55 5.39
C ALA A 47 -5.49 1.51 4.64
N ILE A 48 -5.77 1.74 3.35
CA ILE A 48 -6.47 0.79 2.49
C ILE A 48 -5.65 -0.49 2.33
N LEU A 49 -4.35 -0.37 2.07
CA LEU A 49 -3.43 -1.51 1.99
C LEU A 49 -3.45 -2.33 3.27
N TYR A 50 -3.34 -1.69 4.43
CA TYR A 50 -3.40 -2.36 5.72
C TYR A 50 -4.72 -3.11 5.88
N PHE A 51 -5.84 -2.45 5.57
CA PHE A 51 -7.16 -3.06 5.68
C PHE A 51 -7.30 -4.27 4.76
N VAL A 52 -6.93 -4.13 3.49
CA VAL A 52 -6.99 -5.18 2.46
C VAL A 52 -6.07 -6.35 2.79
N VAL A 53 -4.82 -6.07 3.14
CA VAL A 53 -3.87 -7.09 3.60
C VAL A 53 -4.45 -7.81 4.81
N PHE A 54 -5.06 -7.09 5.76
CA PHE A 54 -5.63 -7.69 6.96
C PHE A 54 -6.87 -8.55 6.69
N THR A 55 -7.82 -8.09 5.88
CA THR A 55 -9.00 -8.90 5.51
C THR A 55 -8.55 -10.16 4.77
N LEU A 56 -7.57 -10.03 3.87
CA LEU A 56 -7.01 -11.17 3.14
C LEU A 56 -6.18 -12.11 4.01
N LEU A 57 -5.42 -11.59 4.98
CA LEU A 57 -4.56 -12.39 5.87
C LEU A 57 -5.29 -12.96 7.09
N SER A 58 -6.57 -12.66 7.27
CA SER A 58 -7.38 -13.16 8.38
C SER A 58 -7.56 -14.69 8.39
N HIS A 59 -7.24 -15.38 7.30
CA HIS A 59 -7.20 -16.85 7.20
C HIS A 59 -5.81 -17.28 6.70
N ASP A 60 -5.20 -18.27 7.37
CA ASP A 60 -3.83 -18.74 7.05
C ASP A 60 -3.67 -19.20 5.59
N THR A 61 -4.72 -19.81 5.02
CA THR A 61 -4.78 -20.20 3.60
C THR A 61 -4.74 -18.99 2.68
N ARG A 62 -5.54 -17.95 2.95
CA ARG A 62 -5.57 -16.74 2.13
C ARG A 62 -4.29 -15.91 2.28
N LYS A 63 -3.69 -15.90 3.48
CA LYS A 63 -2.37 -15.29 3.73
C LYS A 63 -1.28 -15.83 2.82
N ARG A 64 -1.19 -17.16 2.68
CA ARG A 64 -0.18 -17.80 1.83
C ARG A 64 -0.44 -17.58 0.33
N ILE A 65 -1.70 -17.42 -0.06
CA ILE A 65 -2.09 -17.18 -1.45
C ILE A 65 -1.81 -15.74 -1.88
N TYR A 66 -2.22 -14.77 -1.06
CA TYR A 66 -2.22 -13.34 -1.39
C TYR A 66 -1.00 -12.57 -0.87
N GLY A 67 -0.32 -13.04 0.18
CA GLY A 67 0.83 -12.34 0.76
C GLY A 67 1.97 -12.10 -0.24
N PRO A 68 2.50 -13.14 -0.91
CA PRO A 68 3.62 -12.98 -1.83
C PRO A 68 3.30 -12.08 -3.05
N PRO A 69 2.18 -12.26 -3.78
CA PRO A 69 1.84 -11.40 -4.92
C PRO A 69 1.68 -9.93 -4.55
N LEU A 70 1.14 -9.65 -3.36
CA LEU A 70 0.89 -8.28 -2.90
C LEU A 70 2.20 -7.59 -2.49
N LEU A 71 3.11 -8.31 -1.81
CA LEU A 71 4.47 -7.83 -1.52
C LEU A 71 5.25 -7.52 -2.79
N ILE A 72 5.24 -8.46 -3.75
CA ILE A 72 5.93 -8.29 -5.04
C ILE A 72 5.33 -7.12 -5.82
N GLY A 73 4.00 -7.02 -5.87
CA GLY A 73 3.29 -5.93 -6.54
C GLY A 73 3.63 -4.56 -5.96
N ILE A 74 3.72 -4.43 -4.64
CA ILE A 74 4.14 -3.19 -3.99
C ILE A 74 5.58 -2.83 -4.38
N ILE A 75 6.53 -3.76 -4.24
CA ILE A 75 7.95 -3.50 -4.51
C ILE A 75 8.16 -3.11 -5.98
N LEU A 76 7.61 -3.89 -6.91
CA LEU A 76 7.72 -3.62 -8.34
C LEU A 76 6.97 -2.33 -8.72
N GLY A 77 5.80 -2.09 -8.15
CA GLY A 77 5.02 -0.87 -8.38
C GLY A 77 5.77 0.39 -7.96
N ILE A 78 6.43 0.36 -6.80
CA ILE A 78 7.28 1.48 -6.35
C ILE A 78 8.47 1.65 -7.28
N LEU A 79 9.17 0.57 -7.65
CA LEU A 79 10.35 0.63 -8.53
C LEU A 79 10.00 1.23 -9.91
N VAL A 80 8.94 0.75 -10.53
CA VAL A 80 8.46 1.24 -11.84
C VAL A 80 7.92 2.67 -11.70
N GLY A 81 7.18 2.96 -10.63
CA GLY A 81 6.68 4.30 -10.35
C GLY A 81 7.79 5.33 -10.14
N GLN A 82 8.88 4.96 -9.46
CA GLN A 82 10.06 5.80 -9.29
C GLN A 82 10.73 6.11 -10.63
N TRP A 83 10.85 5.13 -11.52
CA TRP A 83 11.36 5.32 -12.87
C TRP A 83 10.54 6.33 -13.70
N LEU A 84 9.24 6.38 -13.46
CA LEU A 84 8.31 7.32 -14.11
C LEU A 84 8.14 8.64 -13.36
N ALA A 85 8.96 8.92 -12.34
CA ALA A 85 8.83 10.07 -11.43
C ALA A 85 7.45 10.19 -10.72
N HIS A 86 6.69 9.10 -10.69
CA HIS A 86 5.33 9.01 -10.15
C HIS A 86 5.19 7.79 -9.23
N ALA A 87 6.05 7.72 -8.20
CA ALA A 87 6.12 6.60 -7.27
C ALA A 87 4.79 6.23 -6.60
N LEU A 88 3.95 7.23 -6.25
CA LEU A 88 2.61 6.99 -5.70
C LEU A 88 1.71 6.23 -6.67
N VAL A 89 1.71 6.65 -7.94
CA VAL A 89 0.85 6.07 -8.97
C VAL A 89 1.32 4.64 -9.26
N GLY A 90 2.64 4.43 -9.34
CA GLY A 90 3.21 3.09 -9.47
C GLY A 90 2.88 2.18 -8.29
N LEU A 91 2.91 2.70 -7.05
CA LEU A 91 2.48 1.94 -5.88
C LEU A 91 0.99 1.56 -5.98
N ALA A 92 0.10 2.50 -6.30
CA ALA A 92 -1.34 2.22 -6.44
C ALA A 92 -1.62 1.13 -7.49
N ILE A 93 -0.95 1.22 -8.65
CA ILE A 93 -1.04 0.23 -9.73
C ILE A 93 -0.47 -1.12 -9.27
N GLY A 94 0.68 -1.12 -8.60
CA GLY A 94 1.32 -2.34 -8.07
C GLY A 94 0.45 -3.07 -7.06
N VAL A 95 -0.27 -2.33 -6.21
CA VAL A 95 -1.26 -2.89 -5.28
C VAL A 95 -2.43 -3.51 -6.04
N ALA A 96 -2.99 -2.81 -7.03
CA ALA A 96 -4.08 -3.33 -7.84
C ALA A 96 -3.69 -4.63 -8.57
N ILE A 97 -2.50 -4.66 -9.18
CA ILE A 97 -1.95 -5.86 -9.84
C ILE A 97 -1.75 -6.99 -8.83
N GLY A 98 -1.16 -6.71 -7.66
CA GLY A 98 -0.93 -7.71 -6.62
C GLY A 98 -2.24 -8.36 -6.13
N LEU A 99 -3.32 -7.58 -6.04
CA LEU A 99 -4.66 -8.09 -5.71
C LEU A 99 -5.26 -8.94 -6.82
N ILE A 100 -5.13 -8.52 -8.07
CA ILE A 100 -5.60 -9.31 -9.24
C ILE A 100 -4.87 -10.65 -9.30
N VAL A 101 -3.54 -10.66 -9.18
CA VAL A 101 -2.74 -11.90 -9.20
C VAL A 101 -3.11 -12.80 -8.02
N GLY A 102 -3.30 -12.23 -6.83
CA GLY A 102 -3.78 -12.98 -5.68
C GLY A 102 -5.17 -13.60 -5.91
N ALA A 103 -6.09 -12.88 -6.55
CA ALA A 103 -7.42 -13.37 -6.89
C ALA A 103 -7.40 -14.50 -7.92
N ILE A 104 -6.55 -14.38 -8.94
CA ILE A 104 -6.31 -15.44 -9.92
C ILE A 104 -5.76 -16.69 -9.22
N ARG A 105 -4.74 -16.52 -8.38
CA ARG A 105 -4.12 -17.63 -7.64
C ARG A 105 -5.10 -18.29 -6.66
N GLN A 106 -6.00 -17.54 -6.04
CA GLN A 106 -7.05 -18.11 -5.20
C GLN A 106 -8.02 -18.99 -5.99
N ARG A 107 -8.34 -18.64 -7.24
CA ARG A 107 -9.18 -19.49 -8.10
C ARG A 107 -8.49 -20.80 -8.44
N PHE A 108 -7.21 -20.75 -8.83
CA PHE A 108 -6.43 -21.96 -9.15
C PHE A 108 -6.18 -22.91 -7.96
N PHE A 109 -6.08 -22.39 -6.73
CA PHE A 109 -5.91 -23.21 -5.52
C PHE A 109 -7.23 -23.78 -4.95
N LYS A 110 -8.37 -23.40 -5.54
CA LYS A 110 -9.70 -23.89 -5.15
C LYS A 110 -10.19 -25.07 -6.00
N GLU A 111 -9.45 -25.42 -7.05
CA GLU A 111 -9.56 -26.69 -7.80
C GLU A 111 -8.55 -27.69 -7.23
#